data_AF-A0A0A7I9K2-F1
#
_entry.id   AF-A0A0A7I9K2-F1
#
_cell.length_a   1.000
_cell.length_b   1.000
_cell.length_c   1.000
_cell.angle_alpha   90.00
_cell.angle_beta   90.00
_cell.angle_gamma   90.00
#
_symmetry.space_group_name_H-M   'P 1'
#
loop_
_entity.id
_entity.type
_entity.pdbx_description
1 polymer ?
#
loop_
_entity_poly.entity_id
_entity_poly.type
_entity_poly.pdbx_seq_one_letter_code
_entity_poly.pdbx_strand_id
1 'polypeptide(L)' 'MFSKPVVFTDFDECFEQRAQLLEELQPKAPVLMVRPDYRIGISRRQWKLIDTFVHHPEQFDTVTFDMEPTCRIYDIHHGF' A
#
# COMPACT_ATOMS: atom_id res chain seq x y z
N MET A 1 1.19 18.29 15.09
CA MET A 1 2.41 17.71 14.52
C MET A 1 1.95 16.70 13.49
N PHE A 2 2.11 16.97 12.20
CA PHE A 2 1.76 16.00 11.17
C PHE A 2 2.82 14.90 11.21
N SER A 3 2.37 13.67 11.46
CA SER A 3 3.14 12.45 11.33
C SER A 3 3.59 12.29 9.87
N LYS A 4 4.82 11.80 9.67
CA LYS A 4 5.34 11.59 8.32
C LYS A 4 4.54 10.47 7.62
N PRO A 5 4.20 10.62 6.32
CA PRO A 5 3.53 9.57 5.58
C PRO A 5 4.39 8.30 5.54
N VAL A 6 3.73 7.14 5.60
CA VAL A 6 4.38 5.83 5.54
C VAL A 6 3.95 5.12 4.27
N VAL A 7 4.92 4.56 3.54
CA VAL A 7 4.67 3.75 2.35
C VAL A 7 5.13 2.33 2.64
N PHE A 8 4.20 1.38 2.62
CA PHE A 8 4.49 -0.06 2.69
C PHE A 8 4.40 -0.65 1.28
N THR A 9 5.49 -1.26 0.81
CA THR A 9 5.54 -1.93 -0.48
C THR A 9 5.87 -3.39 -0.26
N ASP A 10 4.94 -4.29 -0.55
CA ASP A 10 5.19 -5.72 -0.44
C ASP A 10 4.29 -6.49 -1.40
N PHE A 11 4.85 -7.44 -2.17
CA PHE A 11 4.08 -8.24 -3.13
C PHE A 11 3.31 -9.39 -2.45
N ASP A 12 3.76 -9.82 -1.28
CA ASP A 12 3.23 -10.96 -0.52
C ASP A 12 2.45 -10.55 0.72
N GLU A 13 2.65 -9.35 1.28
CA GLU A 13 1.96 -8.94 2.52
C GLU A 13 0.90 -7.85 2.34
N CYS A 14 0.94 -7.10 1.23
CA CYS A 14 -0.04 -6.05 0.98
C CYS A 14 -1.31 -6.61 0.32
N PHE A 15 -2.36 -6.82 1.13
CA PHE A 15 -3.70 -7.20 0.66
C PHE A 15 -4.76 -6.23 1.20
N GLU A 16 -5.92 -6.19 0.54
CA GLU A 16 -7.07 -5.40 0.96
C GLU A 16 -7.48 -5.69 2.42
N GLN A 17 -7.48 -6.96 2.84
CA GLN A 17 -7.80 -7.33 4.23
C GLN A 17 -6.79 -6.76 5.23
N ARG A 18 -5.51 -6.65 4.85
CA ARG A 18 -4.47 -6.05 5.71
C ARG A 18 -4.63 -4.53 5.79
N ALA A 19 -5.04 -3.89 4.71
CA ALA A 19 -5.35 -2.46 4.71
C ALA A 19 -6.55 -2.15 5.61
N GLN A 20 -7.60 -2.97 5.57
CA GLN A 20 -8.77 -2.85 6.46
C GLN A 20 -8.38 -3.01 7.94
N LEU A 21 -7.59 -4.04 8.27
CA LEU A 21 -7.07 -4.23 9.63
C LEU A 21 -6.21 -3.04 10.08
N LEU A 22 -5.41 -2.48 9.18
CA LEU A 22 -4.59 -1.30 9.50
C LEU A 22 -5.47 -0.07 9.76
N GLU A 23 -6.54 0.12 9.00
CA GLU A 23 -7.50 1.20 9.20
C GLU A 23 -8.18 1.12 10.58
N GLU A 24 -8.55 -0.08 11.02
CA GLU A 24 -9.12 -0.32 12.36
C GLU A 24 -8.18 0.09 13.51
N LEU A 25 -6.86 0.00 13.30
CA LEU A 25 -5.85 0.43 14.28
C LEU A 25 -5.71 1.96 14.38
N GLN A 26 -6.41 2.72 13.54
CA GLN A 26 -6.43 4.19 13.52
C GLN A 26 -5.01 4.78 13.54
N PRO A 27 -4.19 4.49 12.51
CA PRO A 27 -2.82 4.96 12.48
C PRO A 27 -2.81 6.48 12.50
N LYS A 28 -1.95 7.04 13.34
CA LYS A 28 -1.80 8.49 13.44
C LYS A 28 -1.14 9.08 12.19
N ALA A 29 -0.51 8.26 11.36
CA ALA A 29 0.14 8.64 10.12
C ALA A 29 -0.67 8.17 8.92
N PRO A 30 -0.75 8.97 7.83
CA PRO A 30 -1.21 8.46 6.55
C PRO A 30 -0.36 7.27 6.12
N VAL A 31 -1.00 6.20 5.69
CA VAL A 31 -0.33 4.99 5.19
C VAL A 31 -0.79 4.67 3.77
N LEU A 32 0.17 4.51 2.86
CA LEU A 32 -0.05 3.93 1.54
C LEU A 32 0.51 2.51 1.52
N MET A 33 -0.36 1.53 1.34
CA MET A 33 0.01 0.14 1.07
C MET A 33 -0.01 -0.10 -0.44
N VAL A 34 1.12 -0.54 -0.99
CA VAL A 34 1.26 -0.83 -2.41
C VAL A 34 1.61 -2.30 -2.56
N ARG A 35 0.78 -3.03 -3.29
CA ARG A 35 1.08 -4.38 -3.75
C ARG A 35 1.63 -4.35 -5.17
N PRO A 36 2.96 -4.39 -5.36
CA PRO A 36 3.53 -4.58 -6.68
C PRO A 36 3.27 -6.00 -7.19
N ASP A 37 3.36 -6.15 -8.51
CA ASP A 37 3.45 -7.47 -9.14
C ASP A 37 4.90 -7.97 -9.00
N TYR A 38 5.09 -9.14 -8.39
CA TYR A 38 6.41 -9.72 -8.13
C TYR A 38 7.31 -9.84 -9.38
N ARG A 39 6.73 -9.88 -10.58
CA ARG A 39 7.47 -10.01 -11.84
C ARG A 39 8.12 -8.71 -12.29
N ILE A 40 7.56 -7.57 -11.90
CA ILE A 40 7.98 -6.24 -12.38
C ILE A 40 8.33 -5.26 -11.25
N GLY A 41 8.00 -5.61 -10.00
CA GLY A 41 8.11 -4.69 -8.88
C GLY A 41 7.10 -3.53 -8.98
N ILE A 42 7.50 -2.36 -8.52
CA ILE A 42 6.68 -1.14 -8.55
C ILE A 42 6.53 -0.66 -9.99
N SER A 43 5.29 -0.60 -10.48
CA SER A 43 5.01 -0.08 -11.82
C SER A 43 5.23 1.44 -11.88
N ARG A 44 5.38 2.01 -13.10
CA ARG A 44 5.46 3.47 -13.27
C ARG A 44 4.21 4.20 -12.75
N ARG A 45 3.05 3.53 -12.78
CA ARG A 45 1.78 4.05 -12.24
C ARG A 45 1.85 4.12 -10.72
N GLN A 46 2.30 3.03 -10.08
CA GLN A 46 2.49 2.98 -8.63
C GLN A 46 3.57 3.94 -8.15
N TRP A 47 4.66 4.11 -8.90
CA TRP A 47 5.67 5.11 -8.57
C TRP A 47 5.08 6.54 -8.55
N LYS A 48 4.25 6.89 -9.53
CA LYS A 48 3.56 8.19 -9.53
C LYS A 48 2.60 8.33 -8.35
N LEU A 49 1.90 7.26 -7.98
CA LEU A 49 1.03 7.25 -6.79
C LEU A 49 1.84 7.49 -5.51
N ILE A 50 2.97 6.79 -5.33
CA ILE A 50 3.87 6.95 -4.19
C ILE A 50 4.40 8.39 -4.14
N ASP A 51 4.85 8.94 -5.26
CA ASP A 51 5.34 10.32 -5.36
C ASP A 51 4.27 11.33 -4.94
N THR A 52 3.05 11.20 -5.48
CA THR A 52 1.91 12.06 -5.08
C THR A 52 1.58 11.91 -3.60
N PHE A 53 1.53 10.68 -3.09
CA PHE A 53 1.20 10.42 -1.68
C PHE A 53 2.24 10.99 -0.71
N VAL A 54 3.53 10.90 -1.05
CA VAL A 54 4.61 11.45 -0.20
C VAL A 54 4.55 12.98 -0.13
N HIS A 55 4.20 13.64 -1.24
CA HIS A 55 4.14 15.11 -1.31
C HIS A 55 2.79 15.69 -0.86
N HIS A 56 1.71 14.94 -1.02
CA HIS A 56 0.33 15.37 -0.78
C HIS A 56 -0.51 14.30 -0.05
N PRO A 57 -0.08 13.80 1.12
CA PRO A 57 -0.78 12.72 1.82
C PRO A 57 -2.19 13.12 2.28
N GLU A 58 -2.48 14.41 2.42
CA GLU A 58 -3.80 14.95 2.77
C GLU A 58 -4.88 14.75 1.71
N GLN A 59 -4.49 14.38 0.48
CA GLN A 59 -5.43 14.07 -0.61
C GLN A 59 -5.97 12.64 -0.55
N PHE A 60 -5.49 11.86 0.41
CA PHE A 60 -5.76 10.43 0.53
C PHE A 60 -6.45 10.12 1.86
N ASP A 61 -7.10 8.96 1.91
CA ASP A 61 -7.58 8.41 3.17
C ASP A 61 -6.41 8.06 4.09
N THR A 62 -6.69 7.99 5.40
CA THR A 62 -5.67 7.66 6.42
C THR A 62 -4.93 6.35 6.08
N VAL A 63 -5.63 5.38 5.51
CA VAL A 63 -5.03 4.18 4.91
C VAL A 63 -5.50 4.09 3.46
N THR A 64 -4.56 4.06 2.52
CA THR A 64 -4.81 3.87 1.09
C THR A 64 -4.16 2.58 0.62
N PHE A 65 -4.87 1.78 -0.19
CA PHE A 65 -4.36 0.55 -0.77
C PHE A 65 -4.37 0.60 -2.29
N ASP A 66 -3.26 0.23 -2.92
CA ASP A 66 -3.15 0.08 -4.36
C ASP A 66 -2.51 -1.26 -4.72
N MET A 67 -3.19 -2.03 -5.57
CA MET A 67 -2.66 -3.28 -6.13
C MET A 67 -2.43 -3.14 -7.62
N GLU A 68 -1.28 -3.62 -8.10
CA GLU A 68 -1.02 -3.61 -9.53
C GLU A 68 -2.03 -4.53 -10.25
N PRO A 69 -2.70 -4.06 -11.33
CA PRO A 69 -3.71 -4.86 -12.03
C PRO A 69 -3.18 -6.17 -12.62
N THR A 70 -1.87 -6.27 -12.85
CA THR A 70 -1.23 -7.48 -13.35
C THR A 70 -0.90 -8.49 -12.26
N CYS A 71 -1.07 -8.12 -10.98
CA CYS A 71 -0.89 -9.03 -9.85
C CYS A 71 -1.76 -10.26 -10.06
N ARG A 72 -1.09 -11.42 -10.14
CA ARG A 72 -1.79 -12.69 -10.08
C ARG A 72 -2.05 -12.97 -8.61
N ILE A 73 -3.33 -13.08 -8.26
CA ILE A 73 -3.74 -13.56 -6.94
C ILE A 73 -3.50 -15.06 -6.95
N TYR A 74 -2.30 -15.47 -6.53
CA TYR A 74 -2.04 -16.86 -6.18
C TYR A 74 -2.32 -17.00 -4.68
N ASP A 75 -3.08 -18.03 -4.29
CA ASP A 75 -3.28 -18.42 -2.89
C ASP A 75 -2.00 -19.03 -2.30
N ILE A 76 -0.91 -18.26 -2.16
CA ILE A 76 0.32 -18.74 -1.51
C ILE A 76 1.12 -17.51 -1.05
N HIS A 77 1.49 -17.30 0.22
CA HIS A 77 1.75 -18.21 1.33
C HIS A 77 1.05 -17.81 2.64
N HIS A 78 0.41 -18.78 3.30
CA HIS A 78 0.20 -18.74 4.75
C HIS A 78 1.55 -19.04 5.42
N GLY A 79 2.34 -18.01 5.70
CA GLY A 79 3.41 -18.14 6.70
C GLY A 79 2.78 -18.50 8.04
N PHE A 80 3.23 -19.61 8.63
CA PHE A 80 2.78 -20.15 9.92
C PHE A 80 2.94 -19.17 11.09
#